data_AF-A0A966DI68-F1
#
_entry.id   AF-A0A966DI68-F1
#
_cell.length_a   1.000
_cell.length_b   1.000
_cell.length_c   1.000
_cell.angle_alpha   90.00
_cell.angle_beta   90.00
_cell.angle_gamma   90.00
#
_symmetry.space_group_name_H-M   'P 1'
#
loop_
_entity.id
_entity.type
_entity.pdbx_description
1 polymer ?
#
loop_
_entity_poly.entity_id
_entity_poly.type
_entity_poly.pdbx_seq_one_letter_code
_entity_poly.pdbx_strand_id
1 'polypeptide(L)'
;MISKLVNLFKVKEDETLNYMDPDKLIKPKRESLYDPLSEEDEDAFFKELEAEKMEHFEEVKQTKPQSTSRNSTLKKMAQCMKEREWNPKRNPKPFIVLFLIVVCTFFISMALHETPNPLIGKWQPQKKSNIFIPTGDVEFQKEKILANGVSTPIEYTIENTYIEVVDLQTKTRIRFDLKDEKTIELNLLGVKTTYKKVH
;
A
#
# COMPACT_ATOMS: atom_id res chain seq x y z
N MET A 1 -9.15 -8.56 19.80
CA MET A 1 -7.80 -8.57 19.19
C MET A 1 -7.52 -7.36 18.28
N ILE A 2 -8.43 -6.37 18.18
CA ILE A 2 -8.25 -5.16 17.37
C ILE A 2 -7.45 -4.06 18.12
N SER A 3 -7.40 -4.11 19.46
CA SER A 3 -6.72 -3.09 20.27
C SER A 3 -5.19 -3.05 20.13
N LYS A 4 -4.56 -4.13 19.65
CA LYS A 4 -3.11 -4.17 19.42
C LYS A 4 -2.69 -3.51 18.09
N LEU A 5 -3.61 -3.38 17.12
CA LEU A 5 -3.35 -2.69 15.84
C LEU A 5 -3.44 -1.16 15.98
N VAL A 6 -4.30 -0.65 16.87
CA VAL A 6 -4.46 0.79 17.12
C VAL A 6 -3.19 1.39 17.75
N ASN A 7 -2.45 0.60 18.54
CA ASN A 7 -1.19 1.05 19.14
C ASN A 7 0.01 1.06 18.17
N LEU A 8 -0.11 0.46 16.98
CA LEU A 8 0.94 0.48 15.96
C LEU A 8 0.88 1.76 15.08
N PHE A 9 -0.27 2.42 15.06
CA PHE A 9 -0.51 3.70 14.38
C PHE A 9 -0.39 4.91 15.30
N LYS A 10 -0.06 4.72 16.59
CA LYS A 10 0.39 5.81 17.44
C LYS A 10 1.79 6.21 17.01
N VAL A 11 1.84 7.15 16.06
CA VAL A 11 3.00 7.99 15.79
C VAL A 11 3.52 8.46 17.15
N LYS A 12 4.79 8.15 17.45
CA LYS A 12 5.44 8.73 18.63
C LYS A 12 5.39 10.24 18.45
N GLU A 13 4.80 10.93 19.40
CA GLU A 13 4.82 12.40 19.42
C GLU A 13 6.29 12.82 19.45
N ASP A 14 6.72 13.52 18.40
CA ASP A 14 8.07 14.05 18.30
C ASP A 14 8.27 15.00 19.47
N GLU A 15 9.12 14.63 20.43
CA GLU A 15 9.53 15.51 21.54
C GLU A 15 10.18 16.80 21.02
N THR A 16 10.52 16.85 19.72
CA THR A 16 11.06 18.00 19.02
C THR A 16 10.06 19.08 18.62
N LEU A 17 8.78 18.95 18.95
CA LEU A 17 7.76 19.99 18.71
C LEU A 17 7.28 20.68 20.00
N ASN A 18 7.63 20.16 21.17
CA ASN A 18 7.20 20.71 22.46
C ASN A 18 7.79 22.08 22.79
N TYR A 19 8.78 22.56 22.02
CA TYR A 19 9.41 23.87 22.21
C TYR A 19 8.62 25.02 21.60
N MET A 20 7.64 24.73 20.73
CA MET A 20 6.85 25.76 20.03
C MET A 20 5.41 25.88 20.54
N ASP A 21 5.05 25.25 21.66
CA ASP A 21 3.73 25.43 22.27
C ASP A 21 3.56 26.86 22.80
N PRO A 22 2.72 27.71 22.18
CA PRO A 22 2.54 29.09 22.60
C PRO A 22 1.87 29.18 23.98
N ASP A 23 1.09 28.17 24.38
CA ASP A 23 0.36 28.15 25.64
C ASP A 23 1.24 27.88 26.87
N LYS A 24 2.45 27.30 26.68
CA LYS A 24 3.43 27.11 27.76
C LYS A 24 4.33 28.32 27.98
N LEU A 25 4.39 29.24 27.02
CA LEU A 25 5.15 30.50 27.10
C LEU A 25 4.39 31.60 27.85
N ILE A 26 3.08 31.45 28.08
CA ILE A 26 2.21 32.47 28.69
C ILE A 26 1.87 32.09 30.15
N LYS A 27 2.89 31.76 30.96
CA LYS A 27 2.74 31.76 32.41
C LYS A 27 3.48 32.96 33.00
N PRO A 28 2.78 33.96 33.58
CA PRO A 28 3.44 35.10 34.20
C PRO A 28 4.01 34.65 35.54
N LYS A 29 5.30 34.29 35.56
CA LYS A 29 6.04 34.16 36.81
C LYS A 29 6.33 35.59 37.27
N ARG A 30 5.59 36.06 38.29
CA ARG A 30 5.93 37.28 39.03
C ARG A 30 7.30 37.06 39.68
N GLU A 31 8.32 37.64 39.10
CA GLU A 31 9.64 37.78 39.68
C GLU A 31 9.99 39.27 39.55
N SER A 32 10.44 39.86 40.64
CA SER A 32 10.67 41.29 40.86
C SER A 32 11.28 42.00 39.67
N LEU A 33 10.80 43.23 39.42
CA LEU A 33 11.33 44.19 38.46
C LEU A 33 12.84 44.42 38.73
N TYR A 34 13.67 43.58 38.13
CA TYR A 34 15.11 43.80 37.96
C TYR A 34 15.21 44.85 36.86
N ASP A 35 15.73 46.03 37.19
CA ASP A 35 15.97 47.10 36.23
C ASP A 35 17.38 46.89 35.66
N PRO A 36 17.52 46.38 34.42
CA PRO A 36 18.81 45.96 33.85
C PRO A 36 19.69 47.15 33.40
N LEU A 37 19.41 48.36 33.90
CA LEU A 37 20.08 49.62 33.56
C LEU A 37 20.57 50.37 34.81
N SER A 38 20.82 49.66 35.92
CA SER A 38 21.53 50.21 37.06
C SER A 38 22.98 50.53 36.67
N GLU A 39 23.46 51.75 36.93
CA GLU A 39 24.85 52.18 36.64
C GLU A 39 25.90 51.20 37.23
N GLU A 40 25.58 50.55 38.35
CA GLU A 40 26.48 49.57 38.99
C GLU A 40 26.66 48.28 38.18
N ASP A 41 25.63 47.84 37.45
CA ASP A 41 25.68 46.62 36.62
C ASP A 41 26.36 46.90 35.26
N GLU A 42 26.23 48.12 34.72
CA GLU A 42 26.94 48.53 33.51
C GLU A 42 28.45 48.58 33.75
N ASP A 43 28.90 49.19 34.85
CA ASP A 43 30.32 49.24 35.21
C ASP A 43 30.92 47.84 35.45
N ALA A 44 30.14 46.92 36.04
CA ALA A 44 30.55 45.53 36.18
C ALA A 44 30.69 44.82 34.82
N PHE A 45 29.76 45.06 33.90
CA PHE A 45 29.78 44.50 32.55
C PHE A 45 30.97 45.01 31.73
N PHE A 46 31.27 46.32 31.75
CA PHE A 46 32.43 46.86 31.03
C PHE A 46 33.75 46.37 31.63
N LYS A 47 33.82 46.21 32.95
CA LYS A 47 35.00 45.66 33.63
C LYS A 47 35.23 44.19 33.30
N GLU A 48 34.17 43.39 33.19
CA GLU A 48 34.25 41.99 32.76
C GLU A 48 34.67 41.88 31.29
N LEU A 49 34.15 42.75 30.42
CA LEU A 49 34.50 42.80 28.99
C LEU A 49 35.94 43.30 28.74
N GLU A 50 36.46 44.19 29.59
CA GLU A 50 37.87 44.58 29.58
C GLU A 50 38.80 43.48 30.11
N ALA A 51 38.37 42.71 31.12
CA ALA A 51 39.10 41.55 31.62
C ALA A 51 39.17 40.43 30.58
N GLU A 52 38.05 40.13 29.90
CA GLU A 52 37.98 39.11 28.85
C GLU A 52 38.85 39.49 27.64
N LYS A 53 38.91 40.79 27.28
CA LYS A 53 39.82 41.27 26.21
C LYS A 53 41.30 41.15 26.58
N MET A 54 41.67 41.28 27.85
CA MET A 54 43.05 41.08 28.29
C MET A 54 43.45 39.60 28.28
N GLU A 55 42.57 38.70 28.71
CA GLU A 55 42.81 37.25 28.64
C GLU A 55 42.88 36.75 27.18
N HIS A 56 42.05 37.30 26.29
CA HIS A 56 42.08 36.95 24.87
C HIS A 56 43.34 37.44 24.13
N PHE A 57 44.04 38.46 24.66
CA PHE A 57 45.32 38.90 24.09
C PHE A 57 46.53 38.06 24.56
N GLU A 58 46.42 37.34 25.67
CA GLU A 58 47.46 36.41 26.14
C GLU A 58 47.34 34.99 25.54
N GLU A 59 46.15 34.49 25.19
CA GLU A 59 45.99 33.16 24.58
C GLU A 59 46.16 33.10 23.04
N VAL A 60 46.12 34.23 22.32
CA VAL A 60 46.23 34.25 20.84
C VAL A 60 47.67 34.24 20.32
N LYS A 61 48.67 34.12 21.21
CA LYS A 61 50.08 33.90 20.82
C LYS A 61 50.49 32.43 20.88
N GLN A 62 49.86 31.55 20.09
CA GLN A 62 50.49 30.37 19.46
C GLN A 62 49.46 29.46 18.76
N THR A 63 49.13 29.75 17.50
CA THR A 63 48.78 28.67 16.55
C THR A 63 49.33 29.02 15.17
N LYS A 64 50.49 28.44 14.84
CA LYS A 64 50.94 28.34 13.44
C LYS A 64 49.94 27.45 12.69
N PRO A 65 49.53 27.76 11.44
CA PRO A 65 48.65 26.90 10.69
C PRO A 65 49.41 25.60 10.33
N GLN A 66 49.10 24.52 11.02
CA GLN A 66 49.63 23.19 10.71
C GLN A 66 48.91 22.70 9.45
N SER A 67 49.66 22.54 8.36
CA SER A 67 49.13 22.02 7.09
C SER A 67 48.60 20.61 7.30
N THR A 68 47.28 20.44 7.27
CA THR A 68 46.65 19.12 7.29
C THR A 68 46.96 18.40 5.97
N SER A 69 47.65 17.27 6.06
CA SER A 69 48.02 16.49 4.88
C SER A 69 46.77 15.97 4.14
N ARG A 70 46.76 16.14 2.81
CA ARG A 70 45.73 15.62 1.88
C ARG A 70 45.43 14.12 2.04
N ASN A 71 46.37 13.36 2.62
CA ASN A 71 46.23 11.93 2.87
C ASN A 71 45.24 11.62 4.00
N SER A 72 45.02 12.54 4.93
CA SER A 72 44.05 12.37 6.02
C SER A 72 42.60 12.60 5.58
N THR A 73 42.38 13.54 4.65
CA THR A 73 41.05 13.83 4.09
C THR A 73 40.62 12.75 3.11
N LEU A 74 41.53 12.25 2.26
CA LEU A 74 41.26 11.12 1.36
C LEU A 74 40.93 9.82 2.12
N LYS A 75 41.63 9.52 3.22
CA LYS A 75 41.31 8.36 4.07
C LYS A 75 39.93 8.47 4.71
N LYS A 76 39.56 9.67 5.19
CA LYS A 76 38.21 9.93 5.74
C LYS A 76 37.13 9.80 4.67
N MET A 77 37.36 10.29 3.45
CA MET A 77 36.43 10.11 2.33
C MET A 77 36.30 8.62 1.93
N ALA A 78 37.39 7.88 1.88
CA ALA A 78 37.36 6.44 1.59
C ALA A 78 36.61 5.65 2.67
N GLN A 79 36.75 6.04 3.94
CA GLN A 79 36.02 5.43 5.05
C GLN A 79 34.52 5.74 4.99
N CYS A 80 34.12 6.99 4.70
CA CYS A 80 32.72 7.34 4.46
C CYS A 80 32.12 6.64 3.22
N MET A 81 32.89 6.44 2.14
CA MET A 81 32.41 5.70 0.97
C MET A 81 32.22 4.21 1.27
N LYS A 82 33.11 3.61 2.07
CA LYS A 82 33.01 2.19 2.48
C LYS A 82 31.84 1.92 3.42
N GLU A 83 31.41 2.91 4.20
CA GLU A 83 30.17 2.84 4.98
C GLU A 83 28.91 3.02 4.12
N ARG A 84 29.05 3.70 2.97
CA ARG A 84 27.98 3.88 1.97
C ARG A 84 27.86 2.72 0.99
N GLU A 85 28.90 1.88 0.85
CA GLU A 85 28.84 0.68 0.02
C GLU A 85 27.82 -0.32 0.59
N TRP A 86 26.70 -0.43 -0.13
CA TRP A 86 25.63 -1.37 0.18
C TRP A 86 26.14 -2.81 -0.02
N ASN A 87 26.44 -3.50 1.08
CA ASN A 87 26.82 -4.91 1.03
C ASN A 87 25.59 -5.80 1.33
N PRO A 88 25.14 -6.65 0.38
CA PRO A 88 23.93 -7.47 0.55
C PRO A 88 24.01 -8.44 1.73
N LYS A 89 25.21 -8.81 2.20
CA LYS A 89 25.40 -9.62 3.41
C LYS A 89 25.21 -8.85 4.72
N ARG A 90 25.36 -7.52 4.72
CA ARG A 90 25.39 -6.70 5.95
C ARG A 90 24.03 -6.08 6.28
N ASN A 91 23.18 -5.84 5.27
CA ASN A 91 21.82 -5.35 5.43
C ASN A 91 20.82 -6.25 4.67
N PRO A 92 20.40 -7.39 5.24
CA PRO A 92 19.42 -8.28 4.62
C PRO A 92 17.99 -7.72 4.66
N LYS A 93 17.74 -6.67 5.45
CA LYS A 93 16.40 -6.10 5.72
C LYS A 93 15.60 -5.75 4.45
N PRO A 94 16.13 -5.06 3.43
CA PRO A 94 15.33 -4.76 2.24
C PRO A 94 15.12 -5.96 1.32
N PHE A 95 15.98 -6.98 1.35
CA PHE A 95 15.72 -8.22 0.60
C PHE A 95 14.55 -9.00 1.21
N ILE A 96 14.48 -9.04 2.55
CA ILE A 96 13.36 -9.65 3.27
C ILE A 96 12.07 -8.88 2.98
N VAL A 97 12.11 -7.54 3.00
CA VAL A 97 10.95 -6.69 2.68
C VAL A 97 10.53 -6.87 1.22
N LEU A 98 11.46 -6.90 0.28
CA LEU A 98 11.19 -7.13 -1.14
C LEU A 98 10.55 -8.52 -1.36
N PHE A 99 11.10 -9.55 -0.73
CA PHE A 99 10.55 -10.91 -0.81
C PHE A 99 9.11 -10.96 -0.26
N LEU A 100 8.87 -10.30 0.88
CA LEU A 100 7.54 -10.24 1.48
C LEU A 100 6.53 -9.50 0.58
N ILE A 101 6.94 -8.42 -0.09
CA ILE A 101 6.12 -7.72 -1.09
C ILE A 101 5.82 -8.64 -2.28
N VAL A 102 6.81 -9.35 -2.82
CA VAL A 102 6.60 -10.29 -3.94
C VAL A 102 5.63 -11.40 -3.55
N VAL A 103 5.78 -11.97 -2.36
CA VAL A 103 4.87 -13.01 -1.86
C VAL A 103 3.46 -12.47 -1.67
N CYS A 104 3.30 -11.29 -1.04
CA CYS A 104 1.99 -10.66 -0.88
C CYS A 104 1.32 -10.35 -2.23
N THR A 105 2.05 -9.79 -3.20
CA THR A 105 1.51 -9.51 -4.53
C THR A 105 1.12 -10.80 -5.26
N PHE A 106 1.88 -11.89 -5.11
CA PHE A 106 1.52 -13.19 -5.66
C PHE A 106 0.21 -13.74 -5.07
N PHE A 107 0.06 -13.69 -3.74
CA PHE A 107 -1.19 -14.12 -3.10
C PHE A 107 -2.39 -13.25 -3.48
N ILE A 108 -2.20 -11.93 -3.57
CA ILE A 108 -3.24 -11.01 -4.04
C ILE A 108 -3.60 -11.33 -5.49
N SER A 109 -2.63 -11.59 -6.36
CA SER A 109 -2.86 -11.98 -7.74
C SER A 109 -3.63 -13.30 -7.86
N MET A 110 -3.33 -14.29 -7.01
CA MET A 110 -4.06 -15.56 -6.97
C MET A 110 -5.48 -15.38 -6.44
N ALA A 111 -5.67 -14.55 -5.41
CA ALA A 111 -7.00 -14.27 -4.85
C ALA A 111 -7.88 -13.46 -5.81
N LEU A 112 -7.30 -12.57 -6.61
CA LEU A 112 -7.97 -11.78 -7.64
C LEU A 112 -8.07 -12.50 -8.98
N HIS A 113 -7.49 -13.71 -9.12
CA HIS A 113 -7.64 -14.49 -10.34
C HIS A 113 -9.05 -15.07 -10.39
N GLU A 114 -10.02 -14.24 -10.78
CA GLU A 114 -11.34 -14.72 -11.15
C GLU A 114 -11.16 -15.67 -12.35
N THR A 115 -11.50 -16.94 -12.14
CA THR A 115 -11.48 -17.94 -13.20
C THR A 115 -12.35 -17.43 -14.36
N PRO A 116 -11.79 -17.23 -15.56
CA PRO A 116 -12.54 -16.66 -16.67
C PRO A 116 -13.69 -17.61 -17.02
N ASN A 117 -14.93 -17.13 -16.92
CA ASN A 117 -16.10 -17.93 -17.26
C ASN A 117 -16.43 -17.79 -18.75
N PRO A 118 -16.23 -18.84 -19.58
CA PRO A 118 -16.46 -18.77 -21.02
C PRO A 118 -17.95 -18.62 -21.38
N LEU A 119 -18.88 -18.96 -20.46
CA LEU A 119 -20.32 -18.76 -20.67
C LEU A 119 -20.72 -17.28 -20.68
N ILE A 120 -19.94 -16.37 -20.10
CA ILE A 120 -20.34 -14.95 -20.04
C ILE A 120 -20.55 -14.41 -21.46
N GLY A 121 -21.71 -13.81 -21.68
CA GLY A 121 -22.13 -13.23 -22.97
C GLY A 121 -23.50 -13.71 -23.42
N LYS A 122 -23.87 -13.33 -24.64
CA LYS A 122 -25.15 -13.68 -25.28
C LYS A 122 -25.02 -14.95 -26.09
N TRP A 123 -26.03 -15.81 -26.04
CA TRP A 123 -26.07 -17.11 -26.69
C TRP A 123 -27.40 -17.31 -27.40
N GLN A 124 -27.30 -17.74 -28.66
CA GLN A 124 -28.45 -18.01 -29.52
C GLN A 124 -28.53 -19.49 -29.89
N PRO A 125 -29.70 -20.11 -29.84
CA PRO A 125 -29.87 -21.50 -30.25
C PRO A 125 -29.63 -21.64 -31.76
N GLN A 126 -28.78 -22.60 -32.16
CA GLN A 126 -28.49 -22.85 -33.58
C GLN A 126 -29.69 -23.44 -34.34
N LYS A 127 -30.50 -24.24 -33.64
CA LYS A 127 -31.76 -24.77 -34.16
C LYS A 127 -32.88 -24.13 -33.36
N LYS A 128 -33.75 -23.37 -34.03
CA LYS A 128 -35.06 -23.01 -33.49
C LYS A 128 -35.88 -24.30 -33.42
N SER A 129 -35.67 -25.12 -32.39
CA SER A 129 -36.45 -26.34 -32.22
C SER A 129 -37.88 -25.93 -31.89
N ASN A 130 -38.70 -26.01 -32.93
CA ASN A 130 -40.14 -25.92 -32.83
C ASN A 130 -40.61 -27.01 -31.85
N ILE A 131 -41.19 -26.60 -30.72
CA ILE A 131 -42.54 -27.00 -30.25
C ILE A 131 -42.65 -27.04 -28.71
N PHE A 132 -41.60 -27.25 -27.89
CA PHE A 132 -41.88 -27.53 -26.45
C PHE A 132 -41.00 -26.88 -25.37
N ILE A 133 -39.92 -26.18 -25.70
CA ILE A 133 -39.09 -25.51 -24.69
C ILE A 133 -38.80 -24.10 -25.19
N PRO A 134 -38.95 -23.04 -24.38
CA PRO A 134 -38.61 -21.70 -24.81
C PRO A 134 -37.08 -21.60 -24.98
N THR A 135 -36.63 -22.03 -26.15
CA THR A 135 -35.26 -21.94 -26.63
C THR A 135 -35.09 -20.52 -27.16
N GLY A 136 -35.11 -19.57 -26.22
CA GLY A 136 -34.87 -18.17 -26.51
C GLY A 136 -33.39 -17.83 -26.42
N ASP A 137 -33.09 -16.59 -26.76
CA ASP A 137 -31.77 -16.00 -26.54
C ASP A 137 -31.51 -15.95 -25.03
N VAL A 138 -30.32 -16.37 -24.63
CA VAL A 138 -29.88 -16.40 -23.23
C VAL A 138 -28.65 -15.53 -23.09
N GLU A 139 -28.66 -14.64 -22.11
CA GLU A 139 -27.50 -13.84 -21.74
C GLU A 139 -27.02 -14.22 -20.34
N PHE A 140 -25.79 -14.73 -20.28
CA PHE A 140 -25.13 -15.09 -19.04
C PHE A 140 -24.29 -13.90 -18.56
N GLN A 141 -24.60 -13.42 -17.37
CA GLN A 141 -23.83 -12.40 -16.66
C GLN A 141 -23.19 -13.01 -15.41
N LYS A 142 -22.29 -12.28 -14.74
CA LYS A 142 -21.50 -12.79 -13.60
C LYS A 142 -22.35 -13.37 -12.46
N GLU A 143 -23.51 -12.78 -12.19
CA GLU A 143 -24.35 -13.13 -11.02
C GLU A 143 -25.79 -13.50 -11.42
N LYS A 144 -26.15 -13.39 -12.70
CA LYS A 144 -27.52 -13.59 -13.18
C LYS A 144 -27.57 -14.07 -14.62
N ILE A 145 -28.66 -14.73 -14.97
CA ILE A 145 -29.02 -15.06 -16.35
C ILE A 145 -30.23 -14.24 -16.75
N LEU A 146 -30.19 -13.70 -17.96
CA LEU A 146 -31.35 -13.13 -18.63
C LEU A 146 -31.81 -14.11 -19.72
N ALA A 147 -33.00 -14.65 -19.58
CA ALA A 147 -33.62 -15.49 -20.58
C ALA A 147 -35.08 -15.07 -20.76
N ASN A 148 -35.49 -14.81 -22.00
CA ASN A 148 -36.88 -14.40 -22.33
C ASN A 148 -37.41 -13.22 -21.48
N GLY A 149 -36.54 -12.26 -21.15
CA GLY A 149 -36.90 -11.10 -20.32
C GLY A 149 -36.97 -11.36 -18.81
N VAL A 150 -36.74 -12.59 -18.35
CA VAL A 150 -36.67 -12.94 -16.93
C VAL A 150 -35.22 -12.92 -16.48
N SER A 151 -34.96 -12.27 -15.34
CA SER A 151 -33.65 -12.20 -14.69
C SER A 151 -33.60 -13.15 -13.50
N THR A 152 -32.79 -14.19 -13.59
CA THR A 152 -32.64 -15.18 -12.52
C THR A 152 -31.25 -15.08 -11.90
N PRO A 153 -31.13 -14.92 -10.57
CA PRO A 153 -29.84 -14.91 -9.88
C PRO A 153 -29.25 -16.32 -9.84
N ILE A 154 -27.97 -16.44 -10.18
CA ILE A 154 -27.32 -17.74 -10.36
C ILE A 154 -25.87 -17.73 -9.85
N GLU A 155 -25.36 -18.93 -9.62
CA GLU A 155 -23.97 -19.21 -9.30
C GLU A 155 -23.37 -20.18 -10.34
N TYR A 156 -22.10 -19.99 -10.68
CA TYR A 156 -21.40 -20.85 -11.63
C TYR A 156 -20.41 -21.75 -10.91
N THR A 157 -20.43 -23.04 -11.27
CA THR A 157 -19.34 -23.97 -10.97
C THR A 157 -18.65 -24.30 -12.29
N ILE A 158 -17.40 -23.86 -12.44
CA ILE A 158 -16.64 -23.99 -13.68
C ILE A 158 -15.74 -25.21 -13.58
N GLU A 159 -15.95 -26.17 -14.48
CA GLU A 159 -15.06 -27.31 -14.68
C GLU A 159 -14.41 -27.28 -16.06
N ASN A 160 -13.43 -28.15 -16.29
CA ASN A 160 -12.64 -28.15 -17.53
C ASN A 160 -13.48 -28.48 -18.78
N THR A 161 -14.53 -29.30 -18.63
CA THR A 161 -15.33 -29.82 -19.76
C THR A 161 -16.77 -29.31 -19.80
N TYR A 162 -17.25 -28.77 -18.69
CA TYR A 162 -18.63 -28.27 -18.57
C TYR A 162 -18.70 -27.17 -17.52
N ILE A 163 -19.79 -26.41 -17.56
CA ILE A 163 -20.11 -25.41 -16.55
C ILE A 163 -21.49 -25.72 -16.01
N GLU A 164 -21.57 -25.80 -14.69
CA GLU A 164 -22.83 -25.98 -13.97
C GLU A 164 -23.34 -24.62 -13.52
N VAL A 165 -24.59 -24.32 -13.87
CA VAL A 165 -25.31 -23.13 -13.48
C VAL A 165 -26.30 -23.54 -12.40
N VAL A 166 -26.18 -22.94 -11.22
CA VAL A 166 -27.06 -23.18 -10.08
C VAL A 166 -27.96 -21.97 -9.88
N ASP A 167 -29.26 -22.17 -9.98
CA ASP A 167 -30.25 -21.16 -9.60
C ASP A 167 -30.28 -21.02 -8.07
N LEU A 168 -30.04 -19.81 -7.57
CA LEU A 168 -30.00 -19.55 -6.14
C LEU A 168 -31.38 -19.65 -5.48
N GLN A 169 -32.46 -19.40 -6.23
CA GLN A 169 -33.84 -19.43 -5.73
C GLN A 169 -34.40 -20.84 -5.69
N THR A 170 -34.34 -21.56 -6.81
CA THR A 170 -34.92 -22.91 -6.90
C THR A 170 -33.95 -24.02 -6.52
N LYS A 171 -32.65 -23.70 -6.37
CA LYS A 171 -31.56 -24.68 -6.21
C LYS A 171 -31.47 -25.69 -7.35
N THR A 172 -32.07 -25.37 -8.50
CA THR A 172 -31.97 -26.17 -9.71
C THR A 172 -30.57 -26.04 -10.29
N ARG A 173 -30.00 -27.16 -10.70
CA ARG A 173 -28.69 -27.20 -11.35
C ARG A 173 -28.84 -27.58 -12.81
N ILE A 174 -28.24 -26.77 -13.67
CA ILE A 174 -28.29 -26.96 -15.12
C ILE A 174 -26.86 -27.05 -15.62
N ARG A 175 -26.54 -28.17 -16.27
CA ARG A 175 -25.22 -28.41 -16.83
C ARG A 175 -25.16 -27.99 -18.30
N PHE A 176 -24.14 -27.21 -18.64
CA PHE A 176 -23.80 -26.82 -20.00
C PHE A 176 -22.46 -27.43 -20.37
N ASP A 177 -22.44 -28.30 -21.38
CA ASP A 177 -21.20 -28.88 -21.90
C ASP A 177 -20.55 -27.92 -22.90
N LEU A 178 -19.24 -27.68 -22.73
CA LEU A 178 -18.45 -26.83 -23.61
C LEU A 178 -17.98 -27.66 -24.81
N LYS A 179 -18.48 -27.34 -26.01
CA LYS A 179 -18.04 -27.99 -27.26
C LYS A 179 -16.84 -27.27 -27.85
N ASP A 180 -16.98 -25.96 -28.03
CA ASP A 180 -15.97 -25.05 -28.57
C ASP A 180 -16.02 -23.71 -27.81
N GLU A 181 -15.06 -22.81 -28.05
CA GLU A 181 -15.05 -21.46 -27.46
C GLU A 181 -16.33 -20.64 -27.72
N LYS A 182 -17.06 -20.95 -28.80
CA LYS A 182 -18.28 -20.25 -29.22
C LYS A 182 -19.52 -21.15 -29.28
N THR A 183 -19.43 -22.40 -28.82
CA THR A 183 -20.52 -23.36 -28.91
C THR A 183 -20.71 -24.08 -27.58
N ILE A 184 -21.92 -23.99 -27.02
CA ILE A 184 -22.31 -24.75 -25.82
C ILE A 184 -23.46 -25.68 -26.14
N GLU A 185 -23.54 -26.76 -25.37
CA GLU A 185 -24.59 -27.74 -25.44
C GLU A 185 -25.32 -27.85 -24.10
N LEU A 186 -26.64 -27.81 -24.17
CA LEU A 186 -27.53 -28.03 -23.04
C LEU A 186 -28.29 -29.33 -23.28
N ASN A 187 -28.26 -30.24 -22.32
CA ASN A 187 -29.13 -31.41 -22.30
C ASN A 187 -30.13 -31.25 -21.16
N LEU A 188 -31.37 -30.91 -21.50
CA LEU A 188 -32.44 -30.76 -20.53
C LEU A 188 -33.52 -31.79 -20.83
N LEU A 189 -33.79 -32.68 -19.87
CA LEU A 189 -34.86 -33.69 -19.95
C LEU A 189 -34.77 -34.57 -21.23
N GLY A 190 -33.55 -34.88 -21.68
CA GLY A 190 -33.31 -35.69 -22.88
C GLY A 190 -33.39 -34.91 -24.20
N VAL A 191 -33.68 -33.62 -24.17
CA VAL A 191 -33.62 -32.73 -25.35
C VAL A 191 -32.28 -32.02 -25.37
N LYS A 192 -31.52 -32.27 -26.44
CA LYS A 192 -30.23 -31.66 -26.69
C LYS A 192 -30.39 -30.38 -27.52
N THR A 193 -29.99 -29.27 -26.92
CA THR A 193 -30.01 -27.94 -27.53
C THR A 193 -28.60 -27.40 -27.66
N THR A 194 -28.23 -26.95 -28.85
CA THR A 194 -26.92 -26.33 -29.11
C THR A 194 -27.10 -24.82 -29.24
N TYR A 195 -26.31 -24.06 -28.48
CA TYR A 195 -26.25 -22.61 -28.55
C TYR A 195 -24.91 -22.15 -29.12
N LYS A 196 -24.94 -21.03 -29.84
CA LYS A 196 -23.78 -20.34 -30.39
C LYS A 196 -23.67 -18.97 -29.75
N LYS A 197 -22.45 -18.58 -29.39
CA LYS A 197 -22.16 -17.27 -28.81
C LYS A 197 -22.43 -16.17 -29.86
N VAL A 198 -23.24 -15.20 -29.47
CA VAL A 198 -23.50 -13.98 -30.22
C VAL A 198 -22.54 -12.92 -29.71
N HIS A 199 -21.84 -12.28 -30.63
CA HIS A 199 -20.81 -11.28 -30.35
C HIS A 199 -21.26 -10.19 -29.37
#